data_AF-A0A3S3PXT7-F1
#
_entry.id   AF-A0A3S3PXT7-F1
#
_cell.length_a   1.000
_cell.length_b   1.000
_cell.length_c   1.000
_cell.angle_alpha   90.00
_cell.angle_beta   90.00
_cell.angle_gamma   90.00
#
_symmetry.space_group_name_H-M   'P 1'
#
loop_
_entity.id
_entity.type
_entity.pdbx_description
1 polymer ?
#
loop_
_entity_poly.entity_id
_entity_poly.type
_entity_poly.pdbx_seq_one_letter_code
_entity_poly.pdbx_strand_id
1 'polypeptide(L)' 'MWSIPYDYNLYDNWHAVGITKNRKISEATFHEMYENSPTWFARKLASASYINYKTTSYGIPIEVIAVLSDVGRATWTVDF' A
#
# COMPACT_ATOMS: atom_id res chain seq x y z
N MET A 1 1.19 3.93 -0.46
CA MET A 1 1.16 4.03 -1.93
C MET A 1 -0.20 3.53 -2.39
N TRP A 2 -0.78 4.18 -3.39
CA TRP A 2 -1.94 3.68 -4.12
C TRP A 2 -1.74 3.96 -5.61
N SER A 3 -2.28 3.09 -6.46
CA SER A 3 -2.27 3.20 -7.92
C SER A 3 -3.66 2.88 -8.45
N ILE A 4 -4.28 3.85 -9.11
CA ILE A 4 -5.63 3.78 -9.65
C ILE A 4 -5.52 4.00 -11.17
N PRO A 5 -5.67 2.97 -12.01
CA PRO A 5 -5.51 3.11 -13.44
C PRO A 5 -6.74 3.81 -14.06
N TYR A 6 -6.53 4.38 -15.24
CA TYR A 6 -7.62 4.90 -16.06
C TYR A 6 -8.39 3.76 -16.75
N ASP A 7 -7.69 2.75 -17.27
CA ASP A 7 -8.26 1.62 -18.00
C ASP A 7 -8.24 0.34 -17.16
N TYR A 8 -9.43 -0.04 -16.67
CA TYR A 8 -9.63 -1.24 -15.86
C TYR A 8 -9.69 -2.54 -16.68
N ASN A 9 -9.67 -2.47 -18.02
CA ASN A 9 -9.58 -3.68 -18.84
C ASN A 9 -8.18 -4.29 -18.83
N LEU A 10 -7.16 -3.48 -18.52
CA LEU A 10 -5.75 -3.87 -18.54
C LEU A 10 -5.10 -3.89 -17.16
N TYR A 11 -5.63 -3.11 -16.22
CA TYR A 11 -4.98 -2.86 -14.94
C TYR A 11 -5.99 -2.84 -13.79
N ASP A 12 -5.51 -3.22 -12.60
CA ASP A 12 -6.28 -3.20 -11.37
C ASP A 12 -5.79 -2.08 -10.43
N ASN A 13 -6.61 -1.77 -9.43
CA ASN A 13 -6.22 -0.91 -8.32
C ASN A 13 -5.23 -1.63 -7.41
N TRP A 14 -4.14 -0.95 -7.04
CA TRP A 14 -3.14 -1.46 -6.10
C TRP A 14 -2.94 -0.50 -4.94
N HIS A 15 -2.68 -1.05 -3.76
CA HIS A 15 -2.20 -0.27 -2.63
C HIS A 15 -1.07 -0.96 -1.87
N ALA A 16 -0.31 -0.16 -1.15
CA ALA A 16 0.72 -0.66 -0.27
C ALA A 16 0.89 0.23 0.97
N VAL A 17 1.14 -0.41 2.11
CA VAL A 17 1.46 0.25 3.39
C VAL A 17 2.72 -0.34 3.99
N GLY A 18 3.52 0.50 4.63
CA GLY A 18 4.76 0.11 5.29
C GLY A 18 5.27 1.24 6.17
N ILE A 19 6.14 0.91 7.11
CA ILE A 19 6.74 1.86 8.05
C ILE A 19 8.26 1.84 7.84
N THR A 20 8.85 3.01 7.60
CA THR A 20 10.29 3.11 7.35
C THR A 20 10.84 4.47 7.76
N LYS A 21 12.11 4.51 8.17
CA LYS A 21 12.91 5.74 8.33
C LYS A 21 13.94 5.93 7.22
N ASN A 22 14.13 4.89 6.41
CA ASN A 22 15.21 4.81 5.45
C ASN A 22 14.80 5.28 4.05
N ARG A 23 13.53 5.64 3.85
CA ARG A 23 12.99 6.15 2.58
C ARG A 23 12.32 7.49 2.81
N LYS A 24 12.39 8.35 1.80
CA LYS A 24 11.66 9.62 1.72
C LYS A 24 10.54 9.50 0.71
N ILE A 25 9.45 10.26 0.88
CA ILE A 25 8.37 10.29 -0.10
C ILE A 25 8.92 10.85 -1.41
N SER A 26 8.94 10.01 -2.45
CA SER A 26 9.54 10.30 -3.75
C SER A 26 9.00 9.33 -4.80
N GLU A 27 9.21 9.66 -6.08
CA GLU A 27 8.92 8.78 -7.21
C GLU A 27 9.68 7.44 -7.10
N ALA A 28 10.95 7.47 -6.70
CA ALA A 28 11.73 6.24 -6.50
C ALA A 28 11.11 5.32 -5.44
N THR A 29 10.59 5.87 -4.35
CA THR A 29 9.89 5.08 -3.32
C THR A 29 8.53 4.59 -3.80
N PHE A 30 7.84 5.35 -4.66
CA PHE A 30 6.62 4.86 -5.31
C PHE A 30 6.93 3.64 -6.20
N HIS A 31 7.93 3.71 -7.07
CA HIS A 31 8.34 2.59 -7.93
C HIS A 31 8.81 1.38 -7.10
N GLU A 32 9.61 1.57 -6.05
CA GLU A 32 9.99 0.49 -5.13
C GLU A 32 8.76 -0.20 -4.55
N MET A 33 7.76 0.58 -4.09
CA MET A 33 6.54 0.02 -3.53
C MET A 33 5.61 -0.59 -4.56
N TYR A 34 5.68 -0.21 -5.84
CA TYR A 34 4.78 -0.68 -6.91
C TYR A 34 5.32 -1.91 -7.64
N GLU A 35 6.61 -1.91 -7.97
CA GLU A 35 7.22 -2.91 -8.85
C GLU A 35 7.98 -3.98 -8.06
N ASN A 36 8.70 -3.59 -7.00
CA ASN A 36 9.63 -4.50 -6.33
C ASN A 36 8.95 -5.41 -5.30
N SER A 37 9.68 -6.44 -4.87
CA SER A 37 9.23 -7.35 -3.82
C SER A 37 9.10 -6.62 -2.47
N PRO A 38 8.06 -6.92 -1.67
CA PRO A 38 7.81 -6.23 -0.41
C PRO A 38 8.82 -6.65 0.67
N THR A 39 9.74 -5.75 1.02
CA THR A 39 10.76 -6.00 2.05
C THR A 39 10.50 -5.24 3.35
N TRP A 40 9.89 -4.05 3.27
CA TRP A 40 9.55 -3.19 4.40
C TRP A 40 8.11 -2.66 4.34
N PHE A 41 7.32 -3.18 3.40
CA PHE A 41 5.93 -2.84 3.18
C PHE A 41 5.14 -4.10 2.84
N ALA A 42 3.82 -4.01 2.83
CA ALA A 42 2.93 -4.98 2.22
C ALA A 42 2.17 -4.30 1.08
N ARG A 43 2.03 -5.00 -0.06
CA ARG A 43 1.28 -4.56 -1.24
C ARG A 43 0.21 -5.58 -1.58
N LYS A 44 -0.98 -5.10 -1.95
CA LYS A 44 -2.10 -5.92 -2.42
C LYS A 44 -2.90 -5.24 -3.51
N LEU A 45 -3.65 -6.05 -4.26
CA LEU A 45 -4.75 -5.64 -5.12
C LEU A 45 -5.92 -5.14 -4.28
N ALA A 46 -6.68 -4.20 -4.80
CA ALA A 46 -7.87 -3.66 -4.12
C ALA A 46 -9.06 -4.64 -4.06
N SER A 47 -9.08 -5.68 -4.90
CA SER A 47 -10.23 -6.58 -5.05
C SER A 47 -10.52 -7.39 -3.77
N ALA A 48 -11.51 -6.91 -3.00
CA ALA A 48 -11.98 -7.51 -1.74
C ALA A 48 -10.86 -7.87 -0.74
N SER A 49 -9.76 -7.13 -0.76
CA SER A 49 -8.58 -7.43 0.04
C SER A 49 -8.24 -6.28 1.00
N TYR A 50 -7.76 -6.63 2.19
CA TYR A 50 -7.20 -5.68 3.13
C TYR A 50 -5.74 -6.03 3.41
N ILE A 51 -4.93 -5.01 3.66
CA ILE A 51 -3.60 -5.18 4.22
C ILE A 51 -3.71 -5.08 5.73
N ASN A 52 -3.19 -6.07 6.45
CA ASN A 52 -2.86 -5.97 7.85
C ASN A 52 -1.34 -6.07 7.97
N TYR A 53 -0.70 -4.93 8.17
CA TYR A 53 0.74 -4.80 8.27
C TYR A 53 1.14 -4.61 9.73
N LYS A 54 1.78 -5.63 10.30
CA LYS A 54 2.28 -5.61 11.67
C LYS A 54 3.78 -5.43 11.67
N THR A 55 4.27 -4.50 12.47
CA THR A 55 5.70 -4.28 12.65
C THR A 55 6.00 -3.72 14.03
N THR A 56 7.28 -3.59 14.36
CA THR A 56 7.72 -2.98 15.61
C THR A 56 8.64 -1.81 15.28
N SER A 57 8.34 -0.63 15.82
CA SER A 57 9.17 0.57 15.68
C SER A 57 9.55 1.07 17.07
N TYR A 58 10.86 1.22 17.35
CA TYR A 58 11.37 1.59 18.68
C TYR A 58 10.87 0.67 19.83
N GLY A 59 10.64 -0.61 19.55
CA GLY A 59 10.09 -1.56 20.54
C GLY A 59 8.58 -1.42 20.76
N ILE A 60 7.92 -0.50 20.06
CA ILE A 60 6.46 -0.31 20.11
C ILE A 60 5.84 -1.11 18.96
N PRO A 61 4.92 -2.04 19.25
CA PRO A 61 4.18 -2.74 18.21
C PRO A 61 3.23 -1.76 17.51
N ILE A 62 3.22 -1.79 16.18
CA ILE A 62 2.33 -0.98 15.35
C ILE A 62 1.63 -1.93 14.38
N GLU A 63 0.31 -1.79 14.29
CA GLU A 63 -0.54 -2.50 13.34
C GLU A 63 -1.17 -1.46 12.42
N VAL A 64 -1.02 -1.64 11.12
CA VAL A 64 -1.65 -0.78 10.11
C VAL A 64 -2.61 -1.62 9.32
N ILE A 65 -3.89 -1.24 9.33
CA ILE A 65 -4.93 -1.87 8.54
C ILE A 65 -5.30 -0.92 7.41
N ALA A 66 -5.25 -1.40 6.17
CA ALA A 66 -5.60 -0.59 5.01
C ALA A 66 -6.52 -1.34 4.07
N VAL A 67 -7.52 -0.62 3.54
CA VAL A 67 -8.47 -1.12 2.53
C VAL A 67 -8.55 -0.11 1.40
N LEU A 68 -8.52 -0.60 0.16
CA LEU A 68 -8.74 0.22 -1.03
C LEU A 68 -9.91 -0.36 -1.81
N SER A 69 -10.85 0.48 -2.25
CA SER A 69 -11.92 0.05 -3.16
C SER A 69 -11.37 -0.19 -4.58
N ASP A 70 -11.95 -1.15 -5.30
CA ASP A 70 -11.54 -1.59 -6.64
C ASP A 70 -12.20 -0.83 -7.81
N VAL A 71 -12.76 0.36 -7.54
CA VAL A 71 -13.46 1.19 -8.54
C VAL A 71 -12.73 2.51 -8.84
N GLY A 72 -13.05 3.13 -9.97
CA GLY A 72 -12.47 4.41 -10.45
C GLY A 72 -12.54 5.57 -9.46
N ARG A 73 -13.62 5.66 -8.67
CA ARG A 73 -13.74 6.62 -7.57
C ARG A 73 -13.25 5.98 -6.28
N ALA A 74 -11.94 5.74 -6.21
CA ALA A 74 -11.38 4.93 -5.15
C ALA A 74 -11.42 5.64 -3.78
N THR A 75 -11.78 4.89 -2.73
CA THR A 75 -11.63 5.29 -1.33
C THR A 75 -10.54 4.43 -0.70
N TRP A 76 -9.53 5.09 -0.12
CA TRP A 76 -8.45 4.44 0.62
C TRP A 76 -8.56 4.79 2.10
N THR A 77 -8.88 3.79 2.92
CA THR A 77 -8.99 3.93 4.38
C THR A 77 -7.79 3.26 5.04
N VAL A 78 -7.18 3.96 6.01
CA VAL A 78 -6.00 3.49 6.75
C VAL A 78 -6.20 3.76 8.23
N ASP A 79 -6.15 2.71 9.04
CA ASP A 79 -6.24 2.73 10.50
C ASP A 79 -4.91 2.25 11.11
N PHE A 80 -4.42 2.90 12.17
CA PHE A 80 -3.13 2.60 12.83
C PHE A 80 -3.11 2.97 14.32
#